data_AF-A0A6J1TJ21-F1
#
_entry.id   AF-A0A6J1TJ21-F1
#
_cell.length_a   1.000
_cell.length_b   1.000
_cell.length_c   1.000
_cell.angle_alpha   90.00
_cell.angle_beta   90.00
_cell.angle_gamma   90.00
#
_symmetry.space_group_name_H-M   'P 1'
#
loop_
_entity.id
_entity.type
_entity.pdbx_description
1 polymer ?
#
loop_
_entity_poly.entity_id
_entity_poly.type
_entity_poly.pdbx_seq_one_letter_code
_entity_poly.pdbx_strand_id
1 'polypeptide(L)'
;MYSARELLRDVSHCGARRVVVVADQSYARDLVRHAAQLHESSRGLRNVVVLAAPGAAPGAPAASAPSWTSHWTEPRHRHACLADLAPDKEADADAVFLGAPSLLNTTLTGMPCGLARDLQTLGQAGLSREQQRLHRRYSGCQNLSTREWMAAQDEDDRQDGQDDEDQDGDDDGKANRSRSENKA
;
A
#
# COMPACT_ATOMS: atom_id res chain seq x y z
N MET A 1 18.76 -7.11 -22.85
CA MET A 1 18.63 -7.03 -21.37
C MET A 1 18.31 -5.59 -21.06
N TYR A 2 17.28 -5.32 -20.26
CA TYR A 2 16.85 -3.96 -19.93
C TYR A 2 17.58 -3.48 -18.66
N SER A 3 18.24 -2.33 -18.74
CA SER A 3 19.12 -1.79 -17.70
C SER A 3 18.44 -0.70 -16.85
N ALA A 4 18.98 -0.44 -15.66
CA ALA A 4 18.52 0.65 -14.80
C ALA A 4 18.55 2.02 -15.51
N ARG A 5 19.54 2.26 -16.39
CA ARG A 5 19.66 3.50 -17.16
C ARG A 5 18.58 3.62 -18.24
N GLU A 6 18.24 2.51 -18.90
CA GLU A 6 17.13 2.49 -19.87
C GLU A 6 15.80 2.75 -19.17
N LEU A 7 15.54 2.11 -18.04
CA LEU A 7 14.39 2.40 -17.18
C LEU A 7 14.30 3.89 -16.82
N LEU A 8 15.38 4.45 -16.30
CA LEU A 8 15.42 5.86 -15.88
C LEU A 8 15.23 6.82 -17.06
N ARG A 9 15.75 6.48 -18.24
CA ARG A 9 15.54 7.27 -19.45
C ARG A 9 14.07 7.23 -19.88
N ASP A 10 13.45 6.05 -19.89
CA ASP A 10 12.04 5.91 -20.28
C ASP A 10 11.11 6.67 -19.32
N VAL A 11 11.35 6.57 -18.01
CA VAL A 11 10.54 7.32 -17.03
C VAL A 11 10.81 8.83 -17.06
N SER A 12 12.02 9.27 -17.43
CA SER A 12 12.32 10.70 -17.57
C SER A 12 11.54 11.40 -18.69
N HIS A 13 11.10 10.62 -19.69
CA HIS A 13 10.25 11.09 -20.78
C HIS A 13 8.77 10.78 -20.57
N CYS A 14 8.41 10.19 -19.43
CA CYS A 14 7.04 9.84 -19.12
C CYS A 14 6.20 11.10 -18.83
N GLY A 15 5.08 11.26 -19.53
CA GLY A 15 4.11 12.35 -19.30
C GLY A 15 3.27 12.20 -18.01
N ALA A 16 3.65 11.30 -17.10
CA ALA A 16 2.96 11.12 -15.84
C ALA A 16 3.18 12.32 -14.90
N ARG A 17 2.16 12.67 -14.12
CA ARG A 17 2.30 13.71 -13.09
C ARG A 17 3.31 13.34 -12.00
N ARG A 18 3.45 12.04 -11.75
CA ARG A 18 4.39 11.46 -10.79
C ARG A 18 4.66 10.02 -11.18
N VAL A 19 5.91 9.59 -11.05
CA VAL A 19 6.33 8.19 -11.18
C VAL A 19 6.93 7.75 -9.86
N VAL A 20 6.44 6.65 -9.31
CA VAL A 20 7.01 6.04 -8.10
C VAL A 20 7.54 4.67 -8.50
N VAL A 21 8.84 4.47 -8.31
CA VAL A 21 9.51 3.19 -8.57
C VAL A 21 9.88 2.59 -7.23
N VAL A 22 9.22 1.50 -6.85
CA VAL A 22 9.57 0.70 -5.67
C VAL A 22 10.37 -0.50 -6.16
N ALA A 23 11.63 -0.59 -5.74
CA ALA A 23 12.58 -1.59 -6.19
C ALA A 23 13.05 -2.45 -5.00
N ASP A 24 12.66 -3.73 -5.04
CA ASP A 24 12.99 -4.73 -4.03
C ASP A 24 13.92 -5.80 -4.61
N GLN A 25 15.06 -5.35 -5.12
CA GLN A 25 16.02 -6.20 -5.83
C GLN A 25 17.45 -5.86 -5.39
N SER A 26 18.36 -6.81 -5.57
CA SER A 26 19.76 -6.73 -5.12
C SER A 26 20.56 -5.53 -5.66
N TYR A 27 20.04 -4.86 -6.69
CA TYR A 27 20.63 -3.71 -7.37
C TYR A 27 19.76 -2.44 -7.28
N ALA A 28 18.77 -2.41 -6.37
CA ALA A 28 17.89 -1.26 -6.21
C ALA A 28 18.64 0.02 -5.80
N ARG A 29 19.75 -0.09 -5.06
CA ARG A 29 20.61 1.05 -4.72
C ARG A 29 21.32 1.66 -5.93
N ASP A 30 21.72 0.84 -6.89
CA ASP A 30 22.33 1.34 -8.13
C ASP A 30 21.31 2.11 -8.99
N LEU A 31 20.02 1.74 -8.90
CA LEU A 31 18.94 2.52 -9.50
C LEU A 31 18.82 3.91 -8.87
N VAL A 32 18.92 4.03 -7.54
CA VAL A 32 18.92 5.31 -6.82
C VAL A 32 20.11 6.18 -7.23
N ARG A 33 21.32 5.61 -7.27
CA ARG A 33 22.54 6.31 -7.69
C ARG A 33 22.46 6.80 -9.13
N HIS A 34 21.99 5.97 -10.06
CA HIS A 34 21.82 6.38 -11.45
C HIS A 34 20.72 7.43 -11.61
N ALA A 35 19.67 7.39 -10.80
CA ALA A 35 18.64 8.41 -10.79
C ALA A 35 19.22 9.76 -10.33
N ALA A 36 20.03 9.78 -9.27
CA ALA A 36 20.73 10.99 -8.84
C ALA A 36 21.62 11.58 -9.94
N GLN A 37 22.49 10.76 -10.55
CA GLN A 37 23.37 11.17 -11.67
C GLN A 37 22.58 11.72 -12.87
N LEU A 38 21.50 11.06 -13.26
CA LEU A 38 20.67 11.50 -14.37
C LEU A 38 19.93 12.80 -14.04
N HIS A 39 19.47 12.95 -12.80
CA HIS A 39 18.80 14.16 -12.34
C HIS A 39 19.73 15.37 -12.31
N GLU A 40 20.96 15.20 -11.83
CA GLU A 40 21.98 16.25 -11.82
C GLU A 40 22.33 16.71 -13.24
N SER A 41 22.45 15.78 -14.19
CA SER A 41 22.86 16.07 -15.56
C SER A 41 21.76 16.66 -16.45
N SER A 42 20.51 16.21 -16.29
CA SER A 42 19.42 16.55 -17.22
C SER A 42 18.20 17.20 -16.57
N ARG A 43 18.09 17.12 -15.25
CA ARG A 43 16.87 17.45 -14.49
C ARG A 43 15.60 16.74 -15.00
N GLY A 44 15.75 15.64 -15.74
CA GLY A 44 14.63 14.90 -16.35
C GLY A 44 13.77 14.10 -15.37
N LEU A 45 14.23 13.93 -14.12
CA LEU A 45 13.57 13.07 -13.13
C LEU A 45 12.80 13.84 -12.04
N ARG A 46 12.36 15.08 -12.30
CA ARG A 46 11.72 15.95 -11.28
C ARG A 46 10.44 15.40 -10.66
N ASN A 47 9.71 14.58 -11.40
CA ASN A 47 8.44 13.95 -10.99
C ASN A 47 8.65 12.49 -10.53
N VAL A 48 9.89 12.03 -10.40
CA VAL A 48 10.23 10.64 -10.10
C VAL A 48 10.64 10.49 -8.64
N VAL A 49 10.12 9.47 -7.99
CA VAL A 49 10.56 8.95 -6.70
C VAL A 49 11.09 7.54 -6.94
N VAL A 50 12.32 7.25 -6.51
CA VAL A 50 12.83 5.89 -6.47
C VAL A 50 13.03 5.49 -5.03
N LEU A 51 12.50 4.32 -4.73
CA LEU A 51 12.42 3.74 -3.43
C LEU A 51 13.11 2.36 -3.48
N ALA A 52 14.30 2.22 -2.89
CA ALA A 52 15.05 0.97 -2.81
C ALA A 52 14.91 0.30 -1.43
N ALA A 53 14.50 -0.97 -1.41
CA ALA A 53 14.29 -1.72 -0.17
C ALA A 53 15.59 -1.85 0.68
N PRO A 54 15.48 -1.79 2.02
CA PRO A 54 16.57 -2.08 2.95
C PRO A 54 17.13 -3.47 2.64
N GLY A 55 18.45 -3.66 2.66
CA GLY A 55 19.08 -4.96 2.34
C GLY A 55 19.38 -5.20 0.85
N ALA A 56 19.03 -4.26 -0.05
CA ALA A 56 19.55 -4.23 -1.42
C ALA A 56 21.03 -3.82 -1.52
N ALA A 57 21.80 -3.92 -0.43
CA ALA A 57 23.23 -3.67 -0.43
C ALA A 57 23.99 -4.91 -0.93
N PRO A 58 25.06 -4.75 -1.73
CA PRO A 58 25.88 -5.89 -2.16
C PRO A 58 26.42 -6.66 -0.95
N GLY A 59 26.02 -7.93 -0.81
CA GLY A 59 26.49 -8.83 0.25
C GLY A 59 25.64 -8.87 1.54
N ALA A 60 24.52 -8.13 1.60
CA ALA A 60 23.57 -8.28 2.71
C ALA A 60 22.75 -9.58 2.55
N PRO A 61 22.52 -10.36 3.62
CA PRO A 61 21.70 -11.56 3.55
C PRO A 61 20.25 -11.19 3.21
N ALA A 62 19.74 -11.73 2.10
CA ALA A 62 18.38 -11.47 1.60
C ALA A 62 17.25 -11.84 2.59
N ALA A 63 17.56 -12.59 3.65
CA ALA A 63 16.59 -13.15 4.58
C ALA A 63 16.19 -12.22 5.74
N SER A 64 16.85 -11.07 5.95
CA SER A 64 16.61 -10.19 7.12
C SER A 64 16.09 -8.80 6.77
N ALA A 65 15.81 -8.54 5.50
CA ALA A 65 15.39 -7.23 5.03
C ALA A 65 13.86 -7.19 4.84
N PRO A 66 13.15 -6.24 5.47
CA PRO A 66 11.72 -6.06 5.21
C PRO A 66 11.55 -5.68 3.74
N SER A 67 10.92 -6.58 2.98
CA SER A 67 10.62 -6.34 1.57
C SER A 67 9.64 -5.16 1.50
N TRP A 68 9.96 -4.12 0.73
CA TRP A 68 9.00 -3.04 0.50
C TRP A 68 7.78 -3.58 -0.24
N THR A 69 7.96 -4.61 -1.07
CA THR A 69 6.83 -5.31 -1.70
C THR A 69 5.81 -5.83 -0.69
N SER A 70 6.22 -6.45 0.43
CA SER A 70 5.26 -6.97 1.41
C SER A 70 4.44 -5.84 2.05
N HIS A 71 5.06 -4.70 2.32
CA HIS A 71 4.36 -3.53 2.84
C HIS A 71 3.31 -2.99 1.86
N TRP A 72 3.58 -3.06 0.55
CA TRP A 72 2.65 -2.60 -0.49
C TRP A 72 1.59 -3.64 -0.89
N THR A 73 1.75 -4.90 -0.49
CA THR A 73 0.75 -5.95 -0.72
C THR A 73 -0.28 -6.05 0.41
N GLU A 74 0.00 -5.51 1.60
CA GLU A 74 -0.92 -5.51 2.74
C GLU A 74 -2.08 -4.51 2.55
N PRO A 75 -3.32 -4.78 3.00
CA PRO A 75 -4.49 -3.90 2.78
C PRO A 75 -4.28 -2.42 3.17
N ARG A 76 -3.43 -2.17 4.17
CA ARG A 76 -3.11 -0.83 4.68
C ARG A 76 -2.32 0.04 3.69
N HIS A 77 -1.72 -0.56 2.66
CA HIS A 77 -0.88 0.12 1.66
C HIS A 77 -1.60 1.27 0.95
N ARG A 78 -2.93 1.18 0.79
CA ARG A 78 -3.75 2.20 0.12
C ARG A 78 -3.76 3.56 0.84
N HIS A 79 -3.42 3.56 2.14
CA HIS A 79 -3.39 4.73 3.00
C HIS A 79 -1.99 5.07 3.52
N ALA A 80 -0.98 4.24 3.25
CA ALA A 80 0.39 4.48 3.68
C ALA A 80 1.01 5.67 2.93
N CYS A 81 1.61 6.60 3.69
CA CYS A 81 2.33 7.73 3.13
C CYS A 81 3.72 7.33 2.68
N LEU A 82 4.15 7.83 1.51
CA LEU A 82 5.51 7.58 1.02
C LEU A 82 6.58 8.11 1.96
N ALA A 83 6.31 9.22 2.66
CA ALA A 83 7.20 9.79 3.67
C ALA A 83 7.45 8.84 4.85
N ASP A 84 6.45 8.04 5.24
CA ASP A 84 6.54 7.13 6.39
C ASP A 84 7.33 5.86 6.03
N LEU A 85 7.67 5.68 4.74
CA LEU A 85 8.36 4.51 4.19
C LEU A 85 9.74 4.80 3.64
N ALA A 86 9.99 6.07 3.32
CA ALA A 86 11.33 6.52 3.03
C ALA A 86 12.16 6.35 4.32
N PRO A 87 13.25 5.56 4.31
CA PRO A 87 14.17 5.52 5.44
C PRO A 87 14.67 6.93 5.70
N ASP A 88 15.03 7.20 6.96
CA ASP A 88 15.70 8.45 7.30
C ASP A 88 16.83 8.68 6.31
N LYS A 89 16.68 9.70 5.47
CA LYS A 89 17.63 9.99 4.38
C LYS A 89 19.05 10.18 4.88
N GLU A 90 19.18 10.59 6.14
CA GLU A 90 20.46 10.74 6.83
C GLU A 90 21.07 9.40 7.24
N ALA A 91 20.25 8.37 7.47
CA ALA A 91 20.69 7.03 7.84
C ALA A 91 21.01 6.15 6.61
N ASP A 92 20.33 6.34 5.47
CA ASP A 92 20.55 5.55 4.25
C ASP A 92 20.34 6.36 2.97
N ALA A 93 21.32 7.21 2.63
CA ALA A 93 21.27 8.11 1.47
C ALA A 93 21.12 7.39 0.11
N ASP A 94 21.50 6.10 0.03
CA ASP A 94 21.41 5.29 -1.18
C ASP A 94 20.08 4.54 -1.32
N ALA A 95 19.15 4.69 -0.38
CA ALA A 95 17.85 4.00 -0.41
C ALA A 95 16.73 4.81 -1.08
N VAL A 96 16.86 6.14 -1.18
CA VAL A 96 15.80 7.01 -1.70
C VAL A 96 16.33 8.09 -2.64
N PHE A 97 15.79 8.13 -3.85
CA PHE A 97 15.94 9.27 -4.74
C PHE A 97 14.63 10.06 -4.81
N LEU A 98 14.71 11.39 -4.65
CA LEU A 98 13.60 12.30 -4.88
C LEU A 98 13.95 13.33 -5.95
N GLY A 99 13.16 13.36 -7.02
CA GLY A 99 13.21 14.43 -8.01
C GLY A 99 12.74 15.79 -7.48
N ALA A 100 11.86 15.79 -6.47
CA ALA A 100 11.41 16.97 -5.75
C ALA A 100 10.94 16.61 -4.32
N PRO A 101 11.17 17.46 -3.31
CA PRO A 101 10.77 17.18 -1.92
C PRO A 101 9.26 16.95 -1.73
N SER A 102 8.42 17.62 -2.52
CA SER A 102 6.96 17.56 -2.39
C SER A 102 6.35 16.20 -2.76
N LEU A 103 7.14 15.30 -3.36
CA LEU A 103 6.63 14.01 -3.86
C LEU A 103 6.34 12.99 -2.76
N LEU A 104 6.88 13.17 -1.55
CA LEU A 104 6.68 12.23 -0.44
C LEU A 104 5.41 12.47 0.38
N ASN A 105 4.79 13.66 0.28
CA ASN A 105 3.60 14.03 1.07
C ASN A 105 2.30 13.45 0.48
N THR A 106 2.37 12.22 -0.01
CA THR A 106 1.28 11.54 -0.72
C THR A 106 1.43 10.02 -0.57
N THR A 107 0.34 9.28 -0.77
CA THR A 107 0.35 7.82 -0.84
C THR A 107 0.82 7.33 -2.21
N LEU A 108 0.95 6.02 -2.40
CA LEU A 108 1.25 5.40 -3.70
C LEU A 108 0.21 5.77 -4.78
N THR A 109 -1.07 5.89 -4.41
CA THR A 109 -2.15 6.31 -5.33
C THR A 109 -2.19 7.82 -5.60
N GLY A 110 -1.38 8.59 -4.88
CA GLY A 110 -1.29 10.05 -5.03
C GLY A 110 -2.22 10.83 -4.12
N MET A 111 -2.90 10.13 -3.21
CA MET A 111 -3.72 10.74 -2.18
C MET A 111 -2.85 11.58 -1.24
N PRO A 112 -3.24 12.82 -0.88
CA PRO A 112 -2.54 13.59 0.13
C PRO A 112 -2.51 12.85 1.48
N CYS A 113 -1.38 12.92 2.17
CA CYS A 113 -1.18 12.21 3.44
C CYS A 113 -2.19 12.58 4.54
N GLY A 114 -2.58 13.85 4.63
CA GLY A 114 -3.61 14.28 5.59
C GLY A 114 -4.93 13.54 5.38
N LEU A 115 -5.39 13.45 4.12
CA LEU A 115 -6.61 12.73 3.77
C LEU A 115 -6.50 11.23 4.04
N ALA A 116 -5.34 10.63 3.79
CA ALA A 116 -5.11 9.22 4.06
C ALA A 116 -5.18 8.90 5.56
N ARG A 117 -4.64 9.78 6.41
CA ARG A 117 -4.72 9.65 7.87
C ARG A 117 -6.13 9.86 8.39
N ASP A 118 -6.87 10.85 7.86
CA ASP A 118 -8.26 11.07 8.20
C ASP A 118 -9.14 9.86 7.86
N LEU A 119 -8.87 9.19 6.74
CA LEU A 119 -9.55 7.93 6.38
C LEU A 119 -9.28 6.80 7.38
N GLN A 120 -8.04 6.68 7.87
CA GLN A 120 -7.68 5.67 8.85
C GLN A 120 -8.31 5.92 10.23
N THR A 121 -8.43 7.18 10.63
CA THR A 121 -8.90 7.54 11.98
C THR A 121 -10.41 7.74 12.07
N LEU A 122 -11.03 8.33 11.05
CA LEU A 122 -12.45 8.71 11.04
C LEU A 122 -13.32 7.75 10.22
N GLY A 123 -12.71 6.91 9.38
CA GLY A 123 -13.42 6.16 8.36
C GLY A 123 -14.02 7.06 7.26
N GLN A 124 -14.60 6.45 6.23
CA GLN A 124 -15.18 7.20 5.11
C GLN A 124 -16.38 8.06 5.52
N ALA A 125 -17.17 7.60 6.49
CA ALA A 125 -18.37 8.28 6.98
C ALA A 125 -18.04 9.56 7.76
N GLY A 126 -16.87 9.59 8.43
CA GLY A 126 -16.42 10.76 9.21
C GLY A 126 -15.76 11.86 8.37
N LEU A 127 -15.54 11.65 7.06
CA LEU A 127 -14.93 12.65 6.18
C LEU A 127 -15.90 13.78 5.82
N SER A 128 -15.39 15.01 5.76
CA SER A 128 -16.11 16.15 5.18
C SER A 128 -16.45 15.91 3.70
N ARG A 129 -17.45 16.64 3.18
CA ARG A 129 -17.84 16.56 1.76
C ARG A 129 -16.68 16.82 0.79
N GLU A 130 -15.74 17.69 1.16
CA GLU A 130 -14.55 17.98 0.36
C GLU A 130 -13.57 16.81 0.37
N GLN A 131 -13.26 16.28 1.56
CA GLN A 131 -12.41 15.09 1.72
C GLN A 131 -12.99 13.88 0.98
N GLN A 132 -14.31 13.67 1.01
CA GLN A 132 -14.96 12.61 0.23
C GLN A 132 -14.81 12.79 -1.28
N ARG A 133 -14.86 14.03 -1.79
CA ARG A 133 -14.60 14.32 -3.22
C ARG A 133 -13.14 14.04 -3.58
N LEU A 134 -12.21 14.43 -2.71
CA LEU A 134 -10.79 14.15 -2.90
C LEU A 134 -10.49 12.65 -2.83
N HIS A 135 -11.09 11.94 -1.87
CA HIS A 135 -10.95 10.48 -1.75
C HIS A 135 -11.33 9.82 -3.07
N ARG A 136 -12.55 10.07 -3.57
CA ARG A 136 -13.01 9.55 -4.87
C ARG A 136 -12.06 9.85 -6.05
N ARG A 137 -11.40 11.02 -6.04
CA ARG A 137 -10.42 11.38 -7.09
C ARG A 137 -9.16 10.52 -7.02
N TYR A 138 -8.71 10.14 -5.83
CA TYR A 138 -7.47 9.40 -5.61
C TYR A 138 -7.67 7.90 -5.37
N SER A 139 -8.90 7.43 -5.18
CA SER A 139 -9.21 6.00 -5.09
C SER A 139 -8.99 5.29 -6.44
N GLY A 140 -9.13 6.01 -7.57
CA GLY A 140 -8.68 5.59 -8.90
C GLY A 140 -9.15 4.20 -9.39
N CYS A 141 -8.60 3.77 -10.53
CA CYS A 141 -8.68 2.38 -10.99
C CYS A 141 -7.32 1.73 -10.70
N GLN A 142 -7.26 0.81 -9.74
CA GLN A 142 -6.08 -0.04 -9.56
C GLN A 142 -6.12 -1.15 -10.61
N ASN A 143 -5.03 -1.32 -11.34
CA ASN A 143 -4.85 -2.44 -12.27
C ASN A 143 -4.36 -3.69 -11.50
N LEU A 144 -5.00 -3.97 -10.36
CA LEU A 144 -4.81 -5.23 -9.67
C LEU A 144 -5.55 -6.31 -10.45
N SER A 145 -4.99 -7.50 -10.50
CA SER A 145 -5.73 -8.63 -11.06
C SER A 145 -7.00 -8.84 -10.22
N THR A 146 -8.09 -9.28 -10.85
CA THR A 146 -9.37 -9.56 -10.14
C THR A 146 -9.16 -10.49 -8.94
N ARG A 147 -8.14 -11.35 -8.98
CA ARG A 147 -7.76 -12.25 -7.90
C ARG A 147 -7.23 -11.52 -6.66
N GLU A 148 -6.41 -10.49 -6.84
CA GLU A 148 -5.88 -9.68 -5.73
C GLU A 148 -6.96 -8.78 -5.14
N TRP A 149 -7.92 -8.33 -5.96
CA TRP A 149 -9.05 -7.54 -5.50
C TRP A 149 -10.01 -8.34 -4.62
N MET A 150 -10.31 -9.59 -5.00
CA MET A 150 -11.17 -10.48 -4.19
C MET A 150 -10.53 -10.84 -2.84
N ALA A 151 -9.21 -11.05 -2.80
CA ALA A 151 -8.52 -11.34 -1.53
C ALA A 151 -8.57 -10.18 -0.53
N ALA A 152 -8.56 -8.93 -1.00
CA ALA A 152 -8.59 -7.75 -0.15
C ALA A 152 -10.00 -7.40 0.38
N GLN A 153 -11.06 -7.77 -0.34
CA GLN A 153 -12.44 -7.58 0.12
C GLN A 153 -12.84 -8.60 1.20
N ASP A 154 -12.36 -9.84 1.06
CA ASP A 154 -12.57 -10.92 2.02
C ASP A 154 -11.94 -10.65 3.42
N GLU A 155 -11.07 -9.64 3.53
CA GLU A 155 -10.47 -9.20 4.81
C GLU A 155 -11.22 -8.02 5.43
N ASP A 156 -11.69 -7.04 4.63
CA ASP A 156 -12.55 -5.94 5.13
C ASP A 156 -13.91 -6.52 5.62
N ASP A 157 -14.51 -7.51 4.93
CA ASP A 157 -15.79 -8.13 5.32
C ASP A 157 -15.68 -9.09 6.53
N ARG A 158 -14.50 -9.63 6.83
CA ARG A 158 -14.29 -10.50 8.00
C ARG A 158 -14.12 -9.72 9.30
N GLN A 159 -13.75 -8.45 9.25
CA GLN A 159 -13.61 -7.61 10.44
C GLN A 159 -14.92 -6.97 10.92
N ASP A 160 -15.96 -6.93 10.08
CA ASP A 160 -17.29 -6.42 10.44
C ASP A 160 -18.26 -7.51 10.94
N GLY A 161 -17.85 -8.79 10.97
CA GLY A 161 -18.74 -9.93 11.24
C GLY A 161 -18.46 -10.72 12.52
N GLN A 162 -17.62 -10.23 13.43
CA GLN A 162 -17.12 -11.04 14.54
C GLN A 162 -17.20 -10.34 15.90
N ASP A 163 -18.31 -9.64 16.18
CA ASP A 163 -18.58 -9.01 17.48
C ASP A 163 -20.02 -9.25 18.00
N ASP A 164 -20.74 -10.29 17.56
CA ASP A 164 -22.07 -10.59 18.11
C ASP A 164 -22.34 -12.11 18.16
N GLU A 165 -21.68 -12.83 19.05
CA GLU A 165 -22.24 -14.09 19.58
C GLU A 165 -21.52 -14.41 20.89
N ASP A 166 -22.04 -13.91 22.00
CA ASP A 166 -22.06 -14.66 23.27
C ASP A 166 -22.89 -13.94 24.34
N GLN A 167 -23.74 -14.73 24.99
CA GLN A 167 -24.50 -14.50 26.24
C GLN A 167 -25.92 -13.91 26.12
N ASP A 168 -26.90 -14.82 26.11
CA ASP A 168 -28.01 -14.89 27.07
C ASP A 168 -28.52 -16.35 27.00
N GLY A 169 -28.53 -17.16 28.06
CA GLY A 169 -29.16 -16.94 29.35
C GLY A 169 -30.30 -17.97 29.49
N ASP A 170 -30.18 -18.86 30.47
CA ASP A 170 -31.10 -19.95 30.82
C ASP A 170 -32.59 -19.52 30.90
N ASP A 171 -33.55 -20.43 30.58
CA ASP A 171 -34.59 -20.90 31.53
C ASP A 171 -35.58 -21.91 30.89
N ASP A 172 -36.23 -22.66 31.78
CA ASP A 172 -37.03 -23.87 31.72
C ASP A 172 -38.30 -23.90 30.84
N GLY A 173 -38.73 -25.11 30.44
CA GLY A 173 -40.08 -25.26 29.86
C GLY A 173 -40.50 -26.64 29.36
N LYS A 174 -40.87 -27.53 30.27
CA LYS A 174 -41.43 -28.89 30.08
C LYS A 174 -42.55 -29.06 29.02
N ALA A 175 -42.44 -30.19 28.30
CA ALA A 175 -43.45 -31.23 28.03
C ALA A 175 -44.68 -30.93 27.15
N ASN A 176 -44.87 -31.74 26.08
CA ASN A 176 -45.87 -32.82 26.13
C ASN A 176 -45.77 -33.86 24.98
N ARG A 177 -45.90 -35.14 25.41
CA ARG A 177 -46.51 -36.36 24.82
C ARG A 177 -47.12 -36.30 23.41
N SER A 178 -47.23 -37.37 22.63
CA SER A 178 -46.73 -38.76 22.57
C SER A 178 -47.46 -39.44 21.39
N ARG A 179 -46.77 -40.31 20.66
CA ARG A 179 -47.22 -41.65 20.20
C ARG A 179 -48.40 -41.75 19.21
N SER A 180 -48.14 -42.32 18.04
CA SER A 180 -48.69 -43.64 17.65
C SER A 180 -48.03 -44.20 16.37
N GLU A 181 -47.33 -45.32 16.52
CA GLU A 181 -47.11 -46.31 15.46
C GLU A 181 -48.05 -47.51 15.67
N ASN A 182 -48.65 -47.90 14.55
CA ASN A 182 -49.46 -49.06 14.18
C ASN A 182 -49.31 -50.38 14.95
N LYS A 183 -50.43 -51.13 15.05
CA LYS A 183 -50.58 -52.46 14.41
C LYS A 183 -52.01 -53.02 14.46
N ALA A 184 -52.41 -53.55 13.29
CA ALA A 184 -53.37 -54.62 12.98
C ALA A 184 -54.86 -54.44 13.35
#